data_AF-A0A6N8A0F5-F1
#
_entry.id   AF-A0A6N8A0F5-F1
#
_cell.length_a   1.000
_cell.length_b   1.000
_cell.length_c   1.000
_cell.angle_alpha   90.00
_cell.angle_beta   90.00
_cell.angle_gamma   90.00
#
_symmetry.space_group_name_H-M   'P 1'
#
loop_
_entity.id
_entity.type
_entity.pdbx_description
1 polymer ?
#
loop_
_entity_poly.entity_id
_entity_poly.type
_entity_poly.pdbx_seq_one_letter_code
_entity_poly.pdbx_strand_id
1 'polypeptide(L)'
;MNTSEIYNLTLQDRKTLVQRALKLSEEAGELAQAVLSATHAPGCDYKQLSMGDVREEAADVLIVALSILAQASGDQDEFERELASLMEEKSRKWRAVCQQTNDLLHDHV
;
A
#
# COMPACT_ATOMS: atom_id res chain seq x y z
N MET A 1 3.52 13.02 -2.76
CA MET A 1 3.09 12.51 -1.43
C MET A 1 3.99 13.14 -0.39
N ASN A 2 3.41 13.83 0.60
CA ASN A 2 4.18 14.46 1.67
C ASN A 2 4.40 13.44 2.79
N THR A 3 5.47 12.66 2.71
CA THR A 3 5.77 11.60 3.70
C THR A 3 6.02 12.17 5.08
N SER A 4 6.65 13.34 5.16
CA SER A 4 6.90 14.06 6.42
C SER A 4 5.59 14.47 7.11
N GLU A 5 4.53 14.76 6.36
CA GLU A 5 3.18 14.99 6.92
C GLU A 5 2.58 13.73 7.55
N ILE A 6 2.73 12.56 6.91
CA ILE A 6 2.28 11.28 7.47
C ILE A 6 3.01 10.95 8.77
N TYR A 7 4.32 11.22 8.83
CA TYR A 7 5.10 11.06 10.07
C TYR A 7 4.53 11.95 11.19
N ASN A 8 4.32 13.24 10.92
CA ASN A 8 3.78 14.18 11.90
C ASN A 8 2.35 13.82 12.36
N LEU A 9 1.48 13.38 11.46
CA LEU A 9 0.14 12.90 11.80
C LEU A 9 0.20 11.63 12.65
N THR A 10 1.15 10.74 12.37
CA THR A 10 1.36 9.50 13.13
C THR A 10 1.74 9.79 14.58
N LEU A 11 2.54 10.83 14.85
CA LEU A 11 2.90 11.25 16.21
C LEU A 11 1.71 11.84 17.00
N GLN A 12 0.74 12.44 16.30
CA GLN A 12 -0.45 13.02 16.93
C GLN A 12 -1.55 11.97 17.20
N ASP A 13 -1.61 10.93 16.36
CA ASP A 13 -2.60 9.86 16.47
C ASP A 13 -2.22 8.85 17.57
N ARG A 14 -3.18 8.57 18.46
CA ARG A 14 -2.98 7.72 19.65
C ARG A 14 -3.00 6.23 19.37
N LYS A 15 -3.17 5.80 18.12
CA LYS A 15 -3.18 4.37 17.77
C LYS A 15 -1.85 3.70 18.13
N THR A 16 -1.96 2.55 18.79
CA THR A 16 -0.82 1.66 19.00
C THR A 16 -0.44 0.96 17.70
N LEU A 17 0.78 0.40 17.64
CA LEU A 17 1.23 -0.38 16.49
C LEU A 17 0.27 -1.53 16.15
N VAL A 18 -0.28 -2.21 17.16
CA VAL A 18 -1.29 -3.27 16.99
C VAL A 18 -2.57 -2.73 16.38
N GLN A 19 -3.05 -1.57 16.86
CA GLN A 19 -4.26 -0.94 16.31
C GLN A 19 -4.05 -0.48 14.86
N ARG A 20 -2.86 0.02 14.50
CA ARG A 20 -2.52 0.36 13.10
C ARG A 20 -2.44 -0.87 12.22
N ALA A 21 -1.87 -1.97 12.70
CA ALA A 21 -1.84 -3.23 11.97
C ALA A 21 -3.25 -3.77 11.70
N LEU A 22 -4.17 -3.65 12.68
CA LEU A 22 -5.57 -4.00 12.48
C LEU A 22 -6.27 -3.06 11.49
N LYS A 23 -6.03 -1.74 11.57
CA LYS A 23 -6.57 -0.78 10.60
C LYS A 23 -6.05 -1.07 9.19
N LEU A 24 -4.78 -1.46 9.03
CA LEU A 24 -4.26 -1.89 7.73
C LEU A 24 -5.03 -3.08 7.15
N SER A 25 -5.43 -4.03 8.00
CA SER A 25 -6.27 -5.16 7.58
C SER A 25 -7.69 -4.74 7.17
N GLU A 26 -8.22 -3.69 7.79
CA GLU A 26 -9.51 -3.08 7.44
C GLU A 26 -9.42 -2.43 6.05
N GLU A 27 -8.46 -1.52 5.83
CA GLU A 27 -8.26 -0.84 4.53
C GLU A 27 -7.98 -1.84 3.40
N ALA A 28 -7.21 -2.89 3.68
CA ALA A 28 -6.94 -3.94 2.69
C ALA A 28 -8.22 -4.69 2.28
N GLY A 29 -9.16 -4.87 3.22
CA GLY A 29 -10.47 -5.46 2.95
C GLY A 29 -11.38 -4.52 2.15
N GLU A 30 -11.36 -3.22 2.46
CA GLU A 30 -12.11 -2.19 1.73
C GLU A 30 -11.58 -2.06 0.30
N LEU A 31 -10.27 -2.04 0.10
CA LEU A 31 -9.64 -2.10 -1.23
C LEU A 31 -10.06 -3.35 -2.00
N ALA A 32 -10.05 -4.52 -1.36
CA ALA A 32 -10.49 -5.76 -2.00
C ALA A 32 -11.97 -5.68 -2.43
N GLN A 33 -12.84 -5.14 -1.58
CA GLN A 33 -14.25 -4.93 -1.91
C GLN A 33 -14.42 -3.95 -3.08
N ALA A 34 -13.70 -2.84 -3.08
CA ALA A 34 -13.72 -1.86 -4.16
C ALA A 34 -13.31 -2.49 -5.49
N VAL A 35 -12.23 -3.28 -5.51
CA VAL A 35 -11.77 -3.98 -6.73
C VAL A 35 -12.82 -4.99 -7.19
N LEU A 36 -13.34 -5.83 -6.30
CA LEU A 36 -14.32 -6.85 -6.66
C LEU A 36 -15.62 -6.25 -7.19
N SER A 37 -16.10 -5.17 -6.59
CA SER A 37 -17.29 -4.47 -7.06
C SER A 37 -17.04 -3.74 -8.38
N ALA A 38 -15.92 -3.01 -8.51
CA ALA A 38 -15.61 -2.23 -9.73
C ALA A 38 -15.30 -3.10 -10.95
N THR A 39 -14.95 -4.37 -10.75
CA THR A 39 -14.69 -5.35 -11.82
C THR A 39 -15.87 -6.29 -12.07
N HIS A 40 -17.03 -6.04 -11.44
CA HIS A 40 -18.23 -6.85 -11.57
C HIS A 40 -18.00 -8.33 -11.22
N ALA A 41 -17.18 -8.62 -10.20
CA ALA A 41 -16.95 -9.98 -9.76
C ALA A 41 -18.29 -10.63 -9.31
N PRO A 42 -18.53 -11.93 -9.62
CA PRO A 42 -19.77 -12.60 -9.25
C PRO A 42 -20.09 -12.47 -7.76
N GLY A 43 -21.28 -11.95 -7.44
CA GLY A 43 -21.73 -11.75 -6.05
C GLY A 43 -21.21 -10.48 -5.37
N CYS A 44 -20.41 -9.65 -6.06
CA CYS A 44 -19.84 -8.41 -5.51
C CYS A 44 -20.39 -7.13 -6.16
N ASP A 45 -21.11 -7.27 -7.28
CA ASP A 45 -21.56 -6.13 -8.10
C ASP A 45 -22.62 -5.22 -7.43
N TYR A 46 -23.32 -5.73 -6.42
CA TYR A 46 -24.41 -5.02 -5.74
C TYR A 46 -23.98 -3.73 -5.02
N LYS A 47 -22.67 -3.56 -4.74
CA LYS A 47 -22.12 -2.36 -4.10
C LYS A 47 -21.89 -1.21 -5.08
N GLN A 48 -21.88 -1.47 -6.40
CA GLN A 48 -21.73 -0.47 -7.46
C GLN A 48 -20.55 0.50 -7.30
N LEU A 49 -19.45 0.03 -6.69
CA LEU A 49 -18.24 0.82 -6.55
C LEU A 49 -17.53 0.97 -7.89
N SER A 50 -16.77 2.05 -8.03
CA SER A 50 -16.07 2.46 -9.22
C SER A 50 -14.55 2.30 -9.09
N MET A 51 -13.83 2.50 -10.18
CA MET A 51 -12.37 2.64 -10.13
C MET A 51 -11.92 3.89 -9.34
N GLY A 52 -12.81 4.84 -9.05
CA GLY A 52 -12.56 5.94 -8.12
C GLY A 52 -12.34 5.41 -6.72
N ASP A 53 -13.27 4.59 -6.23
CA ASP A 53 -13.20 3.94 -4.92
C ASP A 53 -11.95 3.08 -4.81
N VAL A 54 -11.61 2.30 -5.84
CA VAL A 54 -10.34 1.52 -5.85
C VAL A 54 -9.10 2.39 -5.59
N ARG A 55 -9.06 3.61 -6.15
CA ARG A 55 -7.92 4.51 -5.94
C ARG A 55 -7.91 5.13 -4.55
N GLU A 56 -9.09 5.42 -4.00
CA GLU A 56 -9.27 5.94 -2.64
C GLU A 56 -8.77 4.90 -1.63
N GLU A 57 -9.31 3.69 -1.69
CA GLU A 57 -8.93 2.61 -0.77
C GLU A 57 -7.45 2.22 -0.90
N ALA A 58 -6.87 2.32 -2.10
CA ALA A 58 -5.44 2.11 -2.30
C ALA A 58 -4.60 3.20 -1.62
N ALA A 59 -5.09 4.44 -1.58
CA ALA A 59 -4.45 5.53 -0.87
C ALA A 59 -4.55 5.33 0.65
N ASP A 60 -5.68 4.85 1.16
CA ASP A 60 -5.88 4.56 2.58
C ASP A 60 -4.94 3.43 3.06
N VAL A 61 -4.83 2.35 2.29
CA VAL A 61 -3.83 1.28 2.54
C VAL A 61 -2.41 1.87 2.62
N LEU A 62 -2.04 2.75 1.69
CA LEU A 62 -0.71 3.35 1.67
C LEU A 62 -0.47 4.26 2.89
N ILE A 63 -1.45 5.10 3.24
CA ILE A 63 -1.38 5.99 4.41
C ILE A 63 -1.17 5.18 5.69
N VAL A 64 -1.95 4.11 5.89
CA VAL A 64 -1.84 3.28 7.10
C VAL A 64 -0.52 2.51 7.11
N ALA A 65 -0.07 1.97 5.98
CA ALA A 65 1.22 1.29 5.87
C ALA A 65 2.40 2.22 6.18
N LEU A 66 2.38 3.46 5.67
CA LEU A 66 3.39 4.47 5.98
C LEU A 66 3.34 4.90 7.45
N SER A 67 2.15 4.99 8.03
CA SER A 67 1.97 5.29 9.45
C SER A 67 2.55 4.20 10.35
N ILE A 68 2.47 2.93 9.94
CA ILE A 68 3.14 1.81 10.62
C ILE A 68 4.66 1.97 10.55
N LEU A 69 5.22 2.27 9.37
CA LEU A 69 6.66 2.49 9.22
C LEU A 69 7.14 3.69 10.05
N ALA A 70 6.39 4.79 10.06
CA ALA A 70 6.67 5.96 10.86
C ALA A 70 6.69 5.64 12.36
N GLN A 71 5.72 4.87 12.87
CA GLN A 71 5.67 4.47 14.28
C GLN A 71 6.78 3.48 14.66
N ALA A 72 7.29 2.70 13.69
CA ALA A 72 8.42 1.79 13.89
C ALA A 72 9.79 2.49 13.83
N SER A 73 9.84 3.74 13.37
CA SER A 73 11.06 4.54 13.27
C SER A 73 11.29 5.35 14.56
N GLY A 74 12.55 5.54 14.95
CA GLY A 74 12.92 6.33 16.12
C GLY A 74 12.74 7.83 15.92
N ASP A 75 12.99 8.33 14.71
CA ASP A 75 12.83 9.74 14.34
C ASP A 75 12.38 9.90 12.87
N GLN A 76 12.14 11.14 12.45
CA GLN A 76 11.70 11.45 11.09
C GLN A 76 12.77 11.12 10.05
N ASP A 77 14.05 11.37 10.36
CA ASP A 77 15.14 11.13 9.43
C ASP A 77 15.32 9.62 9.19
N GLU A 78 15.15 8.79 10.21
CA GLU A 78 15.13 7.33 10.10
C GLU A 78 13.96 6.86 9.25
N PHE A 79 12.75 7.37 9.49
CA PHE A 79 11.58 7.06 8.67
C PHE A 79 11.82 7.35 7.18
N GLU A 80 12.35 8.53 6.85
CA GLU A 80 12.61 8.94 5.46
C GLU A 80 13.72 8.10 4.82
N ARG A 81 14.81 7.83 5.54
CA ARG A 81 15.91 6.96 5.06
C ARG A 81 15.44 5.53 4.81
N GLU A 82 14.72 4.93 5.75
CA GLU A 82 14.22 3.56 5.65
C GLU A 82 13.21 3.43 4.51
N LEU A 83 12.26 4.37 4.41
CA LEU A 83 11.29 4.38 3.32
C LEU A 83 11.98 4.41 1.95
N ALA A 84 12.93 5.32 1.75
CA ALA A 84 13.65 5.44 0.49
C ALA A 84 14.45 4.17 0.17
N SER A 85 15.23 3.66 1.13
CA SER A 85 16.07 2.47 0.98
C SER A 85 15.23 1.22 0.66
N LEU A 86 14.18 0.96 1.44
CA LEU A 86 13.32 -0.20 1.26
C LEU A 86 12.55 -0.13 -0.06
N MET A 87 12.05 1.04 -0.46
CA MET A 87 11.36 1.20 -1.75
C MET A 87 12.31 0.97 -2.92
N GLU A 88 13.53 1.48 -2.88
CA GLU A 88 14.53 1.24 -3.91
C GLU A 88 14.85 -0.26 -4.03
N GLU A 89 15.17 -0.91 -2.90
CA GLU A 89 15.53 -2.32 -2.87
C GLU A 89 14.40 -3.21 -3.41
N LYS A 90 13.17 -2.99 -2.93
CA LYS A 90 12.00 -3.78 -3.33
C LYS A 90 11.65 -3.53 -4.80
N SER A 91 11.72 -2.29 -5.26
CA SER A 91 11.49 -1.95 -6.68
C SER A 91 12.54 -2.57 -7.59
N ARG A 92 13.81 -2.60 -7.18
CA ARG A 92 14.89 -3.27 -7.91
C ARG A 92 14.63 -4.78 -8.02
N LYS A 93 14.25 -5.43 -6.91
CA LYS A 93 13.89 -6.86 -6.90
C LYS A 93 12.70 -7.14 -7.82
N TRP A 94 11.66 -6.32 -7.75
CA TRP A 94 10.47 -6.50 -8.58
C TRP A 94 10.77 -6.32 -10.07
N ARG A 95 11.58 -5.30 -10.43
CA ARG A 95 11.99 -5.07 -11.81
C ARG A 95 12.73 -6.27 -12.42
N ALA A 96 13.60 -6.91 -11.65
CA ALA A 96 14.31 -8.11 -12.09
C ALA A 96 13.35 -9.28 -12.40
N VAL A 97 12.30 -9.47 -11.59
CA VAL A 97 11.26 -10.49 -11.83
C VAL A 97 10.47 -10.20 -13.11
N CYS A 98 10.08 -8.94 -13.33
CA CYS A 98 9.37 -8.54 -14.55
C CYS A 98 10.22 -8.75 -15.81
N GLN A 99 11.52 -8.47 -15.74
CA GLN A 99 12.45 -8.68 -16.87
C GLN A 99 12.63 -10.16 -17.19
N GLN A 100 12.88 -11.01 -16.18
CA GLN A 100 12.95 -12.48 -16.38
C GLN A 100 11.68 -13.05 -16.99
N THR A 101 10.51 -12.55 -16.57
CA THR A 101 9.23 -13.02 -17.11
C THR A 101 9.06 -12.62 -18.59
N ASN A 102 9.52 -11.43 -18.98
CA ASN A 102 9.49 -11.01 -20.38
C ASN A 102 10.47 -11.81 -21.25
N ASP A 103 11.67 -12.11 -20.75
CA ASP A 103 12.67 -12.89 -21.49
C ASP A 103 12.16 -14.31 -21.79
N LEU A 104 11.49 -14.96 -20.82
CA LEU A 104 10.86 -16.28 -20.99
C LEU A 104 9.69 -16.29 -21.99
N LEU A 105 8.97 -15.17 -22.14
CA LEU A 105 7.88 -15.05 -23.11
C LEU A 105 8.42 -14.82 -24.54
N HIS A 106 9.61 -14.24 -24.68
CA HIS A 106 10.24 -14.01 -25.99
C HIS A 106 11.02 -15.23 -26.51
N ASP A 107 11.51 -16.12 -25.65
CA ASP A 107 12.19 -17.37 -26.05
C ASP A 107 11.23 -18.50 -26.53
N HIS A 108 9.92 -18.25 -26.53
CA HIS A 108 8.88 -19.20 -26.95
C HIS A 108 8.08 -18.75 -28.20
N VAL A 109 8.57 -17.76 -28.94
CA VAL A 109 8.05 -17.33 -30.26
C VAL A 109 9.10 -17.59 -31.33
#